data_AF-A0A076PLP7-F1
#
_entry.id   AF-A0A076PLP7-F1
#
_cell.length_a   1.000
_cell.length_b   1.000
_cell.length_c   1.000
_cell.angle_alpha   90.00
_cell.angle_beta   90.00
_cell.angle_gamma   90.00
#
_symmetry.space_group_name_H-M   'P 1'
#
loop_
_entity.id
_entity.type
_entity.pdbx_description
1 polymer ?
#
loop_
_entity_poly.entity_id
_entity_poly.type
_entity_poly.pdbx_seq_one_letter_code
_entity_poly.pdbx_strand_id
1 'polypeptide(L)' 'MSKITVEKYVAGTLENSFGVPLFAVNILAQLLPASASKELAGRGIDLQGILHAKQQGTSYRSSVAVTEEGVEKTVVITVA' A
#
# COMPACT_ATOMS: atom_id res chain seq x y z
N MET A 1 -6.93 -5.23 15.96
CA MET A 1 -5.57 -4.86 15.48
C MET A 1 -5.71 -4.06 14.20
N SER A 2 -5.01 -2.93 14.09
CA SER A 2 -5.03 -2.12 12.86
C SER A 2 -4.30 -2.86 11.74
N LYS A 3 -4.99 -3.08 10.63
CA LYS A 3 -4.46 -3.74 9.43
C LYS A 3 -4.67 -2.87 8.21
N ILE A 4 -3.77 -3.02 7.25
CA ILE A 4 -3.86 -2.46 5.91
C ILE A 4 -4.31 -3.59 5.02
N THR A 5 -5.28 -3.35 4.16
CA THR A 5 -5.73 -4.32 3.17
C THR A 5 -4.97 -4.08 1.88
N VAL A 6 -4.36 -5.14 1.33
CA VAL A 6 -3.69 -5.12 0.03
C VAL A 6 -4.41 -6.10 -0.88
N GLU A 7 -4.93 -5.58 -1.99
CA GLU A 7 -5.69 -6.33 -2.99
C GLU A 7 -4.96 -6.31 -4.31
N LYS A 8 -4.89 -7.45 -5.00
CA LYS A 8 -4.29 -7.59 -6.32
C LYS A 8 -5.39 -7.94 -7.32
N TYR A 9 -5.44 -7.19 -8.42
CA TYR A 9 -6.40 -7.37 -9.50
C TYR A 9 -5.69 -7.70 -10.82
N VAL A 10 -6.24 -8.64 -11.57
CA VAL A 10 -5.84 -8.98 -12.95
C VAL A 10 -7.05 -8.78 -13.85
N ALA A 11 -6.91 -7.97 -14.89
CA ALA A 11 -8.03 -7.63 -15.79
C ALA A 11 -9.31 -7.19 -15.04
N GLY A 12 -9.14 -6.41 -13.97
CA GLY A 12 -10.24 -5.92 -13.12
C GLY A 12 -10.84 -6.94 -12.15
N THR A 13 -10.41 -8.21 -12.17
CA THR A 13 -10.88 -9.26 -11.27
C THR A 13 -9.95 -9.38 -10.07
N LEU A 14 -10.51 -9.44 -8.85
CA LEU A 14 -9.73 -9.66 -7.64
C LEU A 14 -9.11 -11.05 -7.67
N GLU A 15 -7.78 -11.10 -7.70
CA GLU A 15 -7.00 -12.35 -7.72
C GLU A 15 -6.63 -12.76 -6.28
N ASN A 16 -6.15 -11.79 -5.48
CA ASN A 16 -5.68 -12.06 -4.12
C ASN A 16 -5.94 -10.86 -3.20
N SER A 17 -6.15 -11.13 -1.91
CA SER A 17 -6.31 -10.11 -0.87
C SER A 17 -5.65 -10.59 0.41
N PHE A 18 -4.83 -9.74 1.01
CA PHE A 18 -4.19 -10.04 2.28
C PHE A 18 -4.10 -8.81 3.17
N GLY A 19 -4.01 -9.07 4.48
CA GLY A 19 -3.85 -8.04 5.49
C GLY A 19 -2.40 -7.89 5.91
N VAL A 20 -1.89 -6.67 5.88
CA VAL A 20 -0.59 -6.33 6.46
C VAL A 20 -0.83 -5.65 7.81
N PRO A 21 -0.21 -6.11 8.91
CA PRO A 21 -0.27 -5.41 10.19
C PRO A 21 0.29 -3.99 10.08
N LEU A 22 -0.38 -3.00 10.64
CA LEU A 22 0.05 -1.59 10.55
C LEU A 22 1.46 -1.36 11.11
N PHE A 23 1.86 -2.13 12.14
CA PHE A 23 3.19 -2.00 12.72
C PHE A 23 4.30 -2.31 11.70
N ALA A 24 4.05 -3.20 10.72
CA ALA A 24 5.02 -3.50 9.69
C ALA A 24 5.26 -2.29 8.78
N VAL A 25 4.21 -1.52 8.47
CA VAL A 25 4.36 -0.26 7.72
C VAL A 25 5.06 0.82 8.54
N ASN A 26 4.81 0.87 9.85
CA ASN A 26 5.55 1.77 10.73
C ASN A 26 7.06 1.46 10.74
N ILE A 27 7.43 0.18 10.82
CA ILE A 27 8.84 -0.25 10.74
C ILE A 27 9.45 0.15 9.40
N LEU A 28 8.76 -0.11 8.27
CA LEU A 28 9.25 0.28 6.94
C LEU A 28 9.44 1.79 6.82
N ALA A 29 8.51 2.59 7.34
CA ALA A 29 8.58 4.04 7.32
C ALA A 29 9.77 4.60 8.13
N GLN A 30 10.22 3.86 9.15
CA GLN A 30 11.38 4.22 9.97
C GLN A 30 12.72 3.75 9.38
N LEU A 31 12.73 2.59 8.70
CA LEU A 31 13.95 1.98 8.18
C LEU A 31 14.32 2.49 6.77
N LEU A 32 13.32 2.88 5.97
CA LEU A 32 13.58 3.29 4.60
C LEU A 32 14.22 4.69 4.53
N PRO A 33 15.29 4.87 3.74
CA PRO A 33 15.81 6.19 3.43
C PRO A 33 14.75 7.08 2.77
N ALA A 34 14.85 8.40 2.98
CA ALA A 34 13.89 9.37 2.44
C ALA A 34 13.74 9.31 0.91
N SER A 35 14.79 8.92 0.19
CA SER A 35 14.73 8.71 -1.27
C SER A 35 13.84 7.53 -1.65
N ALA A 36 13.97 6.40 -0.96
CA ALA A 36 13.17 5.20 -1.20
C ALA A 36 11.70 5.43 -0.80
N SER A 37 11.45 6.11 0.33
CA SER A 37 10.08 6.45 0.72
C SER A 37 9.40 7.38 -0.29
N LYS A 38 10.15 8.35 -0.84
CA LYS A 38 9.65 9.25 -1.88
C LYS A 38 9.39 8.52 -3.20
N GLU A 39 10.27 7.58 -3.58
CA GLU A 39 10.05 6.76 -4.76
C GLU A 39 8.80 5.87 -4.62
N LEU A 40 8.63 5.22 -3.47
CA LEU A 40 7.43 4.44 -3.17
C LEU A 40 6.17 5.30 -3.24
N ALA A 41 6.18 6.48 -2.62
CA ALA A 41 5.05 7.41 -2.69
C ALA A 41 4.74 7.83 -4.13
N GLY A 42 5.77 8.09 -4.95
CA GLY A 42 5.63 8.38 -6.38
C GLY A 42 5.03 7.23 -7.20
N ARG A 43 5.14 5.99 -6.71
CA ARG A 43 4.51 4.80 -7.30
C ARG A 43 3.15 4.47 -6.67
N GLY A 44 2.64 5.29 -5.75
CA GLY A 44 1.35 5.08 -5.10
C GLY A 44 1.41 4.31 -3.77
N ILE A 45 2.59 4.10 -3.19
CA ILE A 45 2.78 3.48 -1.87
C ILE A 45 3.31 4.54 -0.90
N ASP A 46 2.41 5.39 -0.39
CA ASP A 46 2.77 6.43 0.59
C ASP A 46 2.65 5.91 2.02
N LEU A 47 3.78 5.43 2.57
CA LEU A 47 3.84 4.89 3.93
C LEU A 47 3.45 5.93 4.99
N GLN A 48 3.85 7.19 4.81
CA GLN A 48 3.53 8.26 5.76
C GLN A 48 2.05 8.62 5.65
N GLY A 49 1.51 8.71 4.44
CA GLY A 49 0.07 8.92 4.20
C GLY A 49 -0.79 7.82 4.84
N ILE A 50 -0.38 6.56 4.75
CA ILE A 50 -1.05 5.43 5.42
C ILE A 50 -1.06 5.61 6.94
N LEU A 51 0.08 5.92 7.55
CA LEU A 51 0.19 6.09 9.01
C LEU A 51 -0.61 7.31 9.49
N HIS A 52 -0.52 8.43 8.76
CA HIS A 52 -1.27 9.65 9.05
C HIS A 52 -2.78 9.43 8.98
N ALA A 53 -3.27 8.76 7.92
CA ALA A 53 -4.69 8.45 7.78
C ALA A 53 -5.19 7.64 8.97
N LYS A 54 -4.41 6.63 9.41
CA LYS A 54 -4.79 5.86 10.59
C LYS A 54 -4.80 6.68 11.88
N GLN A 55 -3.80 7.53 12.10
CA GLN A 55 -3.74 8.40 13.27
C GLN A 55 -4.92 9.38 13.32
N GLN A 56 -5.36 9.87 12.17
CA GLN A 56 -6.49 10.80 12.04
C GLN A 56 -7.86 10.09 12.00
N GLY A 57 -7.88 8.75 11.95
CA GLY A 57 -9.13 7.99 11.78
C GLY A 57 -9.79 8.21 10.41
N THR A 58 -9.01 8.60 9.40
CA THR A 58 -9.47 8.80 8.02
C THR A 58 -9.11 7.61 7.14
N SER A 59 -9.85 7.42 6.05
CA SER A 59 -9.56 6.37 5.09
C SER A 59 -8.43 6.77 4.15
N TYR A 60 -7.55 5.81 3.84
CA TYR A 60 -6.56 5.94 2.76
C TYR A 60 -6.85 4.89 1.69
N ARG A 61 -6.75 5.28 0.42
CA ARG A 61 -6.79 4.36 -0.72
C ARG A 61 -5.82 4.82 -1.79
N SER A 62 -4.99 3.90 -2.26
CA SER A 62 -4.09 4.14 -3.38
C SER A 62 -3.97 2.89 -4.24
N SER A 63 -3.61 3.07 -5.50
CA SER A 63 -3.44 1.99 -6.46
C SER A 63 -2.12 2.13 -7.20
N VAL A 64 -1.43 1.00 -7.41
CA VAL A 64 -0.21 0.90 -8.21
C VAL A 64 -0.40 -0.12 -9.32
N ALA A 65 -0.01 0.27 -10.54
CA ALA A 65 0.08 -0.65 -11.67
C ALA A 65 1.44 -1.36 -11.63
N VAL A 66 1.43 -2.69 -11.74
CA VAL A 66 2.63 -3.52 -11.78
C VAL A 66 2.53 -4.51 -12.93
N THR A 67 3.67 -4.88 -13.52
CA THR A 67 3.74 -5.92 -14.54
C THR A 67 4.48 -7.12 -13.95
N GLU A 68 3.82 -8.26 -13.92
CA GLU A 68 4.38 -9.52 -13.39
C GLU A 68 4.16 -10.58 -14.46
N GLU A 69 5.26 -11.17 -14.95
CA GLU A 69 5.25 -12.16 -16.04
C GLU A 69 4.58 -11.64 -17.33
N GLY A 70 4.70 -10.34 -17.62
CA GLY A 70 4.10 -9.70 -18.79
C GLY A 70 2.60 -9.39 -18.65
N VAL A 71 1.98 -9.71 -17.51
CA VAL A 71 0.59 -9.40 -17.23
C VAL A 71 0.50 -8.13 -16.39
N GLU A 72 -0.27 -7.16 -16.85
CA GLU A 72 -0.58 -5.94 -16.09
C GLU A 72 -1.55 -6.27 -14.94
N LYS A 73 -1.17 -5.83 -13.75
CA LYS A 73 -1.85 -6.06 -12.49
C LYS A 73 -2.04 -4.72 -11.79
N THR A 74 -3.16 -4.57 -11.10
CA THR A 74 -3.41 -3.42 -10.23
C THR A 74 -3.38 -3.87 -8.79
N VAL A 75 -2.50 -3.28 -7.99
CA VAL A 75 -2.49 -3.48 -6.54
C VAL A 75 -3.15 -2.28 -5.89
N VAL A 76 -4.14 -2.53 -5.04
CA VAL A 76 -4.86 -1.50 -4.27
C VAL A 76 -4.52 -1.65 -2.81
N ILE A 77 -4.15 -0.55 -2.18
CA ILE A 77 -3.82 -0.47 -0.76
C ILE A 77 -4.90 0.36 -0.09
N THR A 78 -5.55 -0.20 0.93
CA THR A 78 -6.64 0.47 1.66
C THR A 78 -6.40 0.44 3.17
N VAL A 79 -6.68 1.56 3.82
CA VAL A 79 -6.77 1.70 5.28
C VAL A 79 -8.13 2.28 5.64
N ALA A 80 -8.78 1.66 6.63
CA ALA A 80 -10.03 2.10 7.25
C ALA A 80 -9.84 2.34 8.75
#